data_AF-A0A9D0M6A3-F1
#
_entry.id   AF-A0A9D0M6A3-F1
#
_cell.length_a   1.000
_cell.length_b   1.000
_cell.length_c   1.000
_cell.angle_alpha   90.00
_cell.angle_beta   90.00
_cell.angle_gamma   90.00
#
_symmetry.space_group_name_H-M   'P 1'
#
loop_
_entity.id
_entity.type
_entity.pdbx_description
1 polymer ?
#
loop_
_entity_poly.entity_id
_entity_poly.type
_entity_poly.pdbx_seq_one_letter_code
_entity_poly.pdbx_strand_id
1 'polypeptide(L)'
;MKTVSICGSTGSIGQSACRILAQAEYLTCQTLIFGRNEKKAREQIALLKPSYVGCLDKETALRIKKEFPFIKGVFYEEGLMEAAALPSDIFVSAVSGSAGTAYSFAALKGTRRLALANKETLVMAGELFTAEASRLGVPVFPVDSEHNALFQCLQGEDRDNVERLVLTASGGPFRGFRPEKLARVTPAQALKHPTWSMGKKITVDSATMANKGLEIMEAAFLFSFPEERIEVVV
;
A
#
# COMPACT_ATOMS: atom_id res chain seq x y z
N MET A 1 0.78 21.53 -11.12
CA MET A 1 0.44 20.75 -9.91
C MET A 1 0.17 19.31 -10.31
N LYS A 2 0.63 18.32 -9.53
CA LYS A 2 0.34 16.90 -9.77
C LYS A 2 -0.81 16.45 -8.88
N THR A 3 -1.67 15.60 -9.40
CA THR A 3 -2.85 15.07 -8.72
C THR A 3 -2.57 13.72 -8.06
N VAL A 4 -3.06 13.53 -6.83
CA VAL A 4 -2.85 12.32 -6.03
C VAL A 4 -4.19 11.72 -5.61
N SER A 5 -4.40 10.45 -5.95
CA SER A 5 -5.51 9.63 -5.45
C SER A 5 -4.99 8.68 -4.38
N ILE A 6 -5.71 8.55 -3.25
CA ILE A 6 -5.31 7.68 -2.14
C ILE A 6 -6.45 6.69 -1.86
N CYS A 7 -6.17 5.40 -2.01
CA CYS A 7 -7.10 4.33 -1.69
C CYS A 7 -6.70 3.62 -0.39
N GLY A 8 -7.61 3.57 0.59
CA GLY A 8 -7.29 3.16 1.95
C GLY A 8 -6.80 4.33 2.82
N SER A 9 -7.35 5.54 2.61
CA SER A 9 -6.85 6.79 3.20
C SER A 9 -6.83 6.80 4.74
N THR A 10 -7.70 6.03 5.38
CA THR A 10 -7.84 6.01 6.85
C THR A 10 -7.01 4.91 7.53
N GLY A 11 -6.31 4.07 6.76
CA GLY A 11 -5.30 3.14 7.27
C GLY A 11 -3.99 3.83 7.64
N SER A 12 -3.02 3.09 8.21
CA SER A 12 -1.73 3.65 8.65
C SER A 12 -0.96 4.35 7.50
N ILE A 13 -0.82 3.66 6.37
CA ILE A 13 -0.15 4.19 5.17
C ILE A 13 -0.95 5.37 4.59
N GLY A 14 -2.26 5.20 4.42
CA GLY A 14 -3.12 6.26 3.90
C GLY A 14 -3.07 7.55 4.73
N GLN A 15 -3.06 7.44 6.06
CA GLN A 15 -2.92 8.60 6.94
C GLN A 15 -1.55 9.28 6.79
N SER A 16 -0.48 8.51 6.62
CA SER A 16 0.85 9.04 6.36
C SER A 16 0.92 9.75 5.00
N ALA A 17 0.34 9.15 3.96
CA ALA A 17 0.23 9.77 2.64
C ALA A 17 -0.58 11.07 2.69
N CYS A 18 -1.71 11.11 3.40
CA CYS A 18 -2.51 12.32 3.60
C CYS A 18 -1.72 13.43 4.30
N ARG A 19 -0.90 13.10 5.32
CA ARG A 19 -0.05 14.09 6.01
C ARG A 19 1.03 14.68 5.12
N ILE A 20 1.65 13.86 4.28
CA ILE A 20 2.67 14.31 3.30
C ILE A 20 2.00 15.18 2.24
N LEU A 21 0.87 14.73 1.70
CA LEU A 21 0.10 15.45 0.68
C LEU A 21 -0.34 16.83 1.16
N ALA A 22 -0.76 16.95 2.43
CA ALA A 22 -1.16 18.24 3.01
C ALA A 22 -0.01 19.26 3.12
N GLN A 23 1.25 18.82 3.11
CA GLN A 23 2.44 19.67 3.22
C GLN A 23 3.13 19.93 1.88
N ALA A 24 2.76 19.18 0.84
CA ALA A 24 3.40 19.26 -0.47
C ALA A 24 2.65 20.22 -1.39
N GLU A 25 3.09 21.49 -1.46
CA GLU A 25 2.44 22.55 -2.23
C GLU A 25 2.31 22.26 -3.74
N TYR A 26 3.13 21.36 -4.29
CA TYR A 26 3.10 20.97 -5.69
C TYR A 26 2.12 19.81 -6.00
N LEU A 27 1.47 19.26 -4.97
CA LEU A 27 0.52 18.15 -5.05
C LEU A 27 -0.89 18.59 -4.65
N THR A 28 -1.90 17.99 -5.26
CA THR A 28 -3.31 18.16 -4.87
C THR A 28 -4.01 16.82 -4.74
N CYS A 29 -5.01 16.76 -3.85
CA CYS A 29 -5.80 15.56 -3.68
C CYS A 29 -6.89 15.47 -4.75
N GLN A 30 -6.90 14.38 -5.52
CA GLN A 30 -7.90 14.11 -6.55
C GLN A 30 -9.04 13.28 -5.97
N THR A 31 -8.72 12.09 -5.47
CA THR A 31 -9.69 11.13 -4.93
C THR A 31 -9.23 10.59 -3.58
N LEU A 32 -10.13 10.54 -2.59
CA LEU A 32 -9.93 9.78 -1.35
C LEU A 32 -10.90 8.62 -1.27
N ILE A 33 -10.40 7.39 -1.17
CA ILE A 33 -11.23 6.20 -0.91
C ILE A 33 -10.93 5.69 0.49
N PHE A 34 -11.97 5.55 1.31
CA PHE A 34 -11.86 5.09 2.70
C PHE A 34 -12.82 3.94 3.01
N GLY A 35 -12.46 3.16 4.03
CA GLY A 35 -13.29 2.08 4.56
C GLY A 35 -14.34 2.59 5.57
N ARG A 36 -14.35 2.03 6.78
CA ARG A 36 -15.38 2.31 7.80
C ARG A 36 -15.09 3.50 8.71
N ASN A 37 -13.86 4.05 8.69
CA ASN A 37 -13.46 5.12 9.62
C ASN A 37 -13.91 6.50 9.11
N GLU A 38 -15.21 6.76 9.15
CA GLU A 38 -15.82 8.00 8.64
C GLU A 38 -15.28 9.24 9.36
N LYS A 39 -15.10 9.19 10.69
CA LYS A 39 -14.54 10.30 11.47
C LYS A 39 -13.20 10.77 10.89
N LYS A 40 -12.27 9.85 10.65
CA LYS A 40 -10.96 10.19 10.10
C LYS A 40 -11.04 10.65 8.65
N ALA A 41 -11.95 10.07 7.86
CA ALA A 41 -12.18 10.49 6.48
C ALA A 41 -12.67 11.94 6.41
N ARG A 42 -13.59 12.36 7.27
CA ARG A 42 -14.09 13.75 7.34
C ARG A 42 -12.96 14.74 7.64
N GLU A 43 -12.08 14.42 8.60
CA GLU A 43 -10.87 15.23 8.89
C GLU A 43 -9.99 15.38 7.64
N GLN A 44 -9.76 14.29 6.91
CA GLN A 44 -8.93 14.27 5.70
C GLN A 44 -9.59 15.03 4.55
N ILE A 45 -10.90 14.90 4.36
CA ILE A 45 -11.65 15.60 3.31
C ILE A 45 -11.63 17.11 3.55
N ALA A 46 -11.84 17.55 4.80
CA ALA A 46 -11.77 18.97 5.15
C ALA A 46 -10.39 19.57 4.89
N LEU A 47 -9.33 18.81 5.21
CA LEU A 47 -7.94 19.22 5.04
C LEU A 47 -7.50 19.25 3.58
N LEU A 48 -7.77 18.17 2.84
CA LEU A 48 -7.21 17.94 1.51
C LEU A 48 -8.10 18.40 0.36
N LYS A 49 -9.39 18.69 0.65
CA LYS A 49 -10.40 19.15 -0.31
C LYS A 49 -10.41 18.34 -1.63
N PRO A 50 -10.56 17.00 -1.58
CA PRO A 50 -10.53 16.18 -2.79
C PRO A 50 -11.68 16.51 -3.74
N SER A 51 -11.46 16.30 -5.05
CA SER A 51 -12.53 16.40 -6.05
C SER A 51 -13.54 15.26 -5.93
N TYR A 52 -13.09 14.06 -5.55
CA TYR A 52 -13.91 12.86 -5.47
C TYR A 52 -13.66 12.08 -4.17
N VAL A 53 -14.69 11.37 -3.71
CA VAL A 53 -14.58 10.51 -2.53
C VAL A 53 -15.22 9.16 -2.80
N GLY A 54 -14.60 8.08 -2.34
CA GLY A 54 -15.17 6.73 -2.32
C GLY A 54 -15.38 6.23 -0.89
N CYS A 55 -16.53 5.63 -0.61
CA CYS A 55 -16.86 5.01 0.68
C CYS A 55 -17.65 3.70 0.47
N LEU A 56 -17.84 2.89 1.51
CA LEU A 56 -18.37 1.53 1.34
C LEU A 56 -19.87 1.49 1.01
N ASP A 57 -20.65 2.45 1.49
CA ASP A 57 -22.11 2.39 1.46
C ASP A 57 -22.75 3.75 1.11
N LYS A 58 -23.97 3.68 0.58
CA LYS A 58 -24.75 4.83 0.14
C LYS A 58 -25.07 5.82 1.27
N GLU A 59 -25.31 5.35 2.49
CA GLU A 59 -25.70 6.20 3.61
C GLU A 59 -24.54 7.14 3.99
N THR A 60 -23.34 6.59 4.09
CA THR A 60 -22.09 7.32 4.28
C THR A 60 -21.86 8.30 3.13
N ALA A 61 -22.09 7.88 1.88
CA ALA A 61 -21.92 8.74 0.71
C ALA A 61 -22.82 10.00 0.78
N LEU A 62 -24.09 9.83 1.14
CA LEU A 62 -25.05 10.93 1.30
C LEU A 62 -24.63 11.90 2.41
N ARG A 63 -24.15 11.38 3.56
CA ARG A 63 -23.64 12.21 4.66
C ARG A 63 -22.44 13.05 4.21
N ILE A 64 -21.45 12.43 3.57
CA ILE A 64 -20.25 13.11 3.07
C ILE A 64 -20.61 14.18 2.04
N LYS A 65 -21.47 13.87 1.07
CA LYS A 65 -21.87 14.84 0.04
C LYS A 65 -22.61 16.05 0.64
N LYS A 66 -23.46 15.82 1.65
CA LYS A 66 -24.19 16.88 2.35
C LYS A 66 -23.25 17.80 3.15
N GLU A 67 -22.27 17.22 3.84
CA GLU A 67 -21.31 17.97 4.67
C GLU A 67 -20.27 18.74 3.84
N PHE A 68 -19.84 18.17 2.71
CA PHE A 68 -18.79 18.73 1.86
C PHE A 68 -19.32 18.99 0.43
N PRO A 69 -20.09 20.06 0.21
CA PRO A 69 -20.74 20.34 -1.07
C PRO A 69 -19.75 20.61 -2.22
N PHE A 70 -18.49 20.94 -1.91
CA PHE A 70 -17.45 21.16 -2.92
C PHE A 70 -16.99 19.87 -3.63
N ILE A 71 -17.24 18.69 -3.04
CA ILE A 71 -16.88 17.41 -3.65
C ILE A 71 -17.72 17.25 -4.92
N LYS A 72 -17.08 16.95 -6.06
CA LYS A 72 -17.77 16.80 -7.35
C LYS A 72 -18.61 15.51 -7.38
N GLY A 73 -18.03 14.39 -6.96
CA GLY A 73 -18.71 13.09 -6.93
C GLY A 73 -18.35 12.25 -5.71
N VAL A 74 -19.32 11.49 -5.20
CA VAL A 74 -19.11 10.50 -4.15
C VAL A 74 -19.54 9.13 -4.68
N PHE A 75 -18.63 8.17 -4.63
CA PHE A 75 -18.79 6.80 -5.12
C PHE A 75 -18.96 5.85 -3.94
N TYR A 76 -19.74 4.79 -4.15
CA TYR A 76 -19.96 3.74 -3.15
C TYR A 76 -20.23 2.39 -3.83
N GLU A 77 -20.18 1.31 -3.05
CA GLU A 77 -20.44 -0.07 -3.51
C GLU A 77 -19.64 -0.40 -4.79
N GLU A 78 -20.30 -0.76 -5.90
CA GLU A 78 -19.64 -1.10 -7.16
C GLU A 78 -18.90 0.10 -7.78
N GLY A 79 -19.35 1.33 -7.51
CA GLY A 79 -18.72 2.57 -7.99
C GLY A 79 -17.33 2.83 -7.41
N LEU A 80 -16.91 2.06 -6.40
CA LEU A 80 -15.57 2.15 -5.82
C LEU A 80 -14.46 1.82 -6.82
N MET A 81 -14.71 0.92 -7.77
CA MET A 81 -13.76 0.62 -8.84
C MET A 81 -13.62 1.78 -9.83
N GLU A 82 -14.74 2.47 -10.12
CA GLU A 82 -14.73 3.68 -10.94
C GLU A 82 -13.95 4.80 -10.25
N ALA A 83 -14.17 4.99 -8.95
CA ALA A 83 -13.42 5.97 -8.16
C ALA A 83 -11.91 5.72 -8.20
N ALA A 84 -11.49 4.45 -8.16
CA ALA A 84 -10.07 4.08 -8.24
C ALA A 84 -9.48 4.30 -9.64
N ALA A 85 -10.29 4.12 -10.68
CA ALA A 85 -9.89 4.33 -12.07
C ALA A 85 -9.92 5.81 -12.51
N LEU A 86 -10.37 6.73 -11.66
CA LEU A 86 -10.37 8.17 -11.98
C LEU A 86 -8.95 8.67 -12.29
N PRO A 87 -8.78 9.55 -13.30
CA PRO A 87 -7.46 10.04 -13.69
C PRO A 87 -6.71 10.72 -12.55
N SER A 88 -5.43 10.36 -12.39
CA SER A 88 -4.51 10.98 -11.41
C SER A 88 -3.06 10.87 -11.88
N ASP A 89 -2.18 11.76 -11.43
CA ASP A 89 -0.74 11.65 -11.70
C ASP A 89 -0.08 10.57 -10.85
N ILE A 90 -0.59 10.35 -9.64
CA ILE A 90 -0.10 9.37 -8.67
C ILE A 90 -1.31 8.71 -7.98
N PHE A 91 -1.35 7.38 -7.96
CA PHE A 91 -2.28 6.60 -7.17
C PHE A 91 -1.55 5.89 -6.04
N VAL A 92 -1.98 6.10 -4.79
CA VAL A 92 -1.45 5.40 -3.61
C VAL A 92 -2.38 4.24 -3.26
N SER A 93 -1.91 3.01 -3.47
CA SER A 93 -2.62 1.79 -3.10
C SER A 93 -2.25 1.38 -1.67
N ALA A 94 -3.11 1.71 -0.70
CA ALA A 94 -2.89 1.52 0.73
C ALA A 94 -3.97 0.67 1.43
N VAL A 95 -4.81 -0.02 0.66
CA VAL A 95 -5.78 -0.99 1.20
C VAL A 95 -5.02 -2.28 1.54
N SER A 96 -5.15 -2.76 2.77
CA SER A 96 -4.46 -3.98 3.22
C SER A 96 -5.14 -5.25 2.72
N GLY A 97 -4.35 -6.32 2.52
CA GLY A 97 -4.86 -7.64 2.16
C GLY A 97 -5.34 -7.74 0.71
N SER A 98 -6.01 -8.84 0.39
CA SER A 98 -6.47 -9.16 -0.97
C SER A 98 -7.51 -8.18 -1.52
N ALA A 99 -8.22 -7.48 -0.66
CA ALA A 99 -9.21 -6.48 -1.06
C ALA A 99 -8.57 -5.33 -1.85
N GLY A 100 -7.30 -5.02 -1.61
CA GLY A 100 -6.56 -3.96 -2.31
C GLY A 100 -6.28 -4.26 -3.77
N THR A 101 -6.17 -5.55 -4.14
CA THR A 101 -5.79 -6.00 -5.48
C THR A 101 -6.71 -5.43 -6.57
N ALA A 102 -8.02 -5.49 -6.38
CA ALA A 102 -8.99 -4.98 -7.36
C ALA A 102 -8.84 -3.45 -7.58
N TYR A 103 -8.61 -2.69 -6.51
CA TYR A 103 -8.36 -1.25 -6.60
C TYR A 103 -7.06 -0.95 -7.34
N SER A 104 -5.99 -1.71 -7.09
CA SER A 104 -4.72 -1.56 -7.79
C SER A 104 -4.88 -1.79 -9.29
N PHE A 105 -5.58 -2.84 -9.71
CA PHE A 105 -5.89 -3.09 -11.13
C PHE A 105 -6.76 -1.98 -11.75
N ALA A 106 -7.79 -1.52 -11.05
CA ALA A 106 -8.65 -0.44 -11.52
C ALA A 106 -7.84 0.86 -11.73
N ALA A 107 -6.94 1.18 -10.80
CA ALA A 107 -6.11 2.37 -10.85
C ALA A 107 -5.19 2.45 -12.07
N LEU A 108 -4.69 1.31 -12.57
CA LEU A 108 -3.84 1.26 -13.77
C LEU A 108 -4.51 1.88 -15.00
N LYS A 109 -5.85 1.94 -15.04
CA LYS A 109 -6.60 2.49 -16.18
C LYS A 109 -6.57 4.01 -16.28
N GLY A 110 -6.30 4.72 -15.18
CA GLY A 110 -6.40 6.18 -15.12
C GLY A 110 -5.18 6.88 -14.53
N THR A 111 -4.34 6.17 -13.76
CA THR A 111 -3.19 6.79 -13.12
C THR A 111 -1.95 6.79 -14.02
N ARG A 112 -1.09 7.80 -13.86
CA ARG A 112 0.22 7.84 -14.54
C ARG A 112 1.30 7.08 -13.79
N ARG A 113 1.15 6.89 -12.47
CA ARG A 113 2.13 6.23 -11.59
C ARG A 113 1.38 5.59 -10.43
N LEU A 114 1.72 4.35 -10.10
CA LEU A 114 1.12 3.64 -8.98
C LEU A 114 2.14 3.44 -7.87
N ALA A 115 1.88 4.00 -6.70
CA ALA A 115 2.65 3.75 -5.48
C ALA A 115 1.98 2.60 -4.70
N LEU A 116 2.59 1.41 -4.71
CA LEU A 116 2.03 0.18 -4.19
C LEU A 116 2.55 -0.08 -2.77
N ALA A 117 1.66 0.01 -1.77
CA ALA A 117 1.94 -0.40 -0.40
C ALA A 117 1.33 -1.77 -0.05
N ASN A 118 0.43 -2.28 -0.89
CA ASN A 118 -0.25 -3.55 -0.68
C ASN A 118 0.51 -4.69 -1.35
N LYS A 119 1.45 -5.29 -0.60
CA LYS A 119 2.24 -6.45 -1.05
C LYS A 119 1.38 -7.63 -1.52
N GLU A 120 0.21 -7.82 -0.92
CA GLU A 120 -0.68 -8.92 -1.30
C GLU A 120 -1.14 -8.84 -2.77
N THR A 121 -1.16 -7.65 -3.39
CA THR A 121 -1.41 -7.52 -4.84
C THR A 121 -0.38 -8.32 -5.65
N LEU A 122 0.90 -8.20 -5.31
CA LEU A 122 1.99 -8.88 -6.03
C LEU A 122 2.11 -10.35 -5.64
N VAL A 123 1.86 -10.69 -4.38
CA VAL A 123 1.86 -12.09 -3.95
C VAL A 123 0.76 -12.89 -4.66
N MET A 124 -0.44 -12.31 -4.79
CA MET A 124 -1.59 -13.03 -5.37
C MET A 124 -1.65 -12.98 -6.90
N ALA A 125 -1.17 -11.89 -7.49
CA ALA A 125 -1.36 -11.59 -8.90
C ALA A 125 -0.12 -10.95 -9.54
N GLY A 126 1.08 -11.25 -9.04
CA GLY A 126 2.33 -10.58 -9.43
C GLY A 126 2.57 -10.55 -10.93
N GLU A 127 2.50 -11.70 -11.60
CA GLU A 127 2.67 -11.79 -13.06
C GLU A 127 1.60 -10.99 -13.80
N LEU A 128 0.32 -11.20 -13.47
CA LEU A 128 -0.81 -10.52 -14.12
C LEU A 128 -0.76 -9.00 -13.92
N PHE A 129 -0.45 -8.55 -12.70
CA PHE A 129 -0.43 -7.15 -12.33
C PHE A 129 0.76 -6.42 -12.95
N THR A 130 1.95 -7.00 -12.90
CA THR A 130 3.15 -6.40 -13.51
C THR A 130 3.07 -6.39 -15.04
N ALA A 131 2.55 -7.45 -15.65
CA ALA A 131 2.30 -7.50 -17.09
C ALA A 131 1.29 -6.43 -17.52
N GLU A 132 0.18 -6.27 -16.80
CA GLU A 132 -0.85 -5.27 -17.12
C GLU A 132 -0.32 -3.84 -16.91
N ALA A 133 0.41 -3.59 -15.83
CA ALA A 133 1.03 -2.29 -15.57
C ALA A 133 2.04 -1.92 -16.67
N SER A 134 2.86 -2.88 -17.10
CA SER A 134 3.80 -2.73 -18.21
C SER A 134 3.07 -2.46 -19.53
N ARG A 135 2.04 -3.25 -19.85
CA ARG A 135 1.21 -3.09 -21.06
C ARG A 135 0.56 -1.70 -21.14
N LEU A 136 0.14 -1.15 -20.01
CA LEU A 136 -0.46 0.19 -19.92
C LEU A 136 0.57 1.31 -19.76
N GLY A 137 1.86 1.00 -19.63
CA GLY A 137 2.92 1.99 -19.43
C GLY A 137 2.83 2.73 -18.08
N VAL A 138 2.25 2.08 -17.06
CA VAL A 138 2.09 2.65 -15.72
C VAL A 138 3.21 2.13 -14.82
N PRO A 139 4.23 2.93 -14.50
CA PRO A 139 5.27 2.52 -13.56
C PRO A 139 4.71 2.29 -12.16
N VAL A 140 5.15 1.19 -11.55
CA VAL A 140 4.82 0.80 -10.18
C VAL A 140 6.00 1.10 -9.26
N PHE A 141 5.75 1.84 -8.20
CA PHE A 141 6.74 2.25 -7.20
C PHE A 141 6.45 1.55 -5.88
N PRO A 142 7.44 0.87 -5.27
CA PRO A 142 7.26 0.28 -3.95
C PRO A 142 7.09 1.34 -2.87
N VAL A 143 6.16 1.10 -1.95
CA VAL A 143 6.01 1.90 -0.72
C VAL A 143 6.47 1.11 0.50
N ASP A 144 6.52 -0.22 0.43
CA ASP A 144 7.08 -1.05 1.49
C ASP A 144 8.55 -0.69 1.74
N SER A 145 8.97 -0.67 3.01
CA SER A 145 10.23 -0.03 3.43
C SER A 145 11.45 -0.64 2.77
N GLU A 146 11.56 -1.97 2.78
CA GLU A 146 12.69 -2.70 2.23
C GLU A 146 12.75 -2.58 0.71
N HIS A 147 11.60 -2.69 0.02
CA HIS A 147 11.56 -2.53 -1.43
C HIS A 147 11.79 -1.09 -1.85
N ASN A 148 11.29 -0.10 -1.09
CA ASN A 148 11.61 1.29 -1.34
C ASN A 148 13.10 1.59 -1.08
N ALA A 149 13.75 0.92 -0.13
CA ALA A 149 15.19 1.00 0.06
C ALA A 149 15.95 0.40 -1.14
N LEU A 150 15.58 -0.81 -1.57
CA LEU A 150 16.15 -1.44 -2.76
C LEU A 150 15.94 -0.58 -4.01
N PHE A 151 14.73 -0.04 -4.21
CA PHE A 151 14.41 0.83 -5.34
C PHE A 151 15.35 2.05 -5.39
N GLN A 152 15.62 2.67 -4.24
CA GLN A 152 16.54 3.80 -4.13
C GLN A 152 17.99 3.39 -4.39
N CYS A 153 18.44 2.27 -3.85
CA CYS A 153 19.80 1.74 -4.10
C CYS A 153 20.02 1.36 -5.58
N LEU A 154 18.97 0.93 -6.29
CA LEU A 154 19.04 0.57 -7.70
C LEU A 154 18.93 1.77 -8.65
N GLN A 155 18.62 2.98 -8.16
CA GLN A 155 18.48 4.14 -9.03
C GLN A 155 19.82 4.52 -9.67
N GLY A 156 19.86 4.50 -11.00
CA GLY A 156 21.05 4.87 -11.77
C GLY A 156 22.07 3.75 -11.94
N GLU A 157 21.84 2.59 -11.33
CA GLU A 157 22.68 1.42 -11.46
C GLU A 157 22.30 0.57 -12.67
N ASP A 158 23.31 -0.06 -13.28
CA ASP A 158 23.06 -1.10 -14.28
C ASP A 158 22.66 -2.39 -13.55
N ARG A 159 21.49 -2.92 -13.91
CA ARG A 159 20.93 -4.12 -13.27
C ARG A 159 21.81 -5.35 -13.46
N ASP A 160 22.58 -5.42 -14.54
CA ASP A 160 23.48 -6.53 -14.80
C ASP A 160 24.68 -6.56 -13.84
N ASN A 161 25.00 -5.42 -13.21
CA ASN A 161 26.07 -5.30 -12.21
C ASN A 161 25.60 -5.63 -10.78
N VAL A 162 24.30 -5.80 -10.55
CA VAL A 162 23.76 -6.05 -9.22
C VAL A 162 23.88 -7.54 -8.90
N GLU A 163 24.79 -7.94 -8.01
CA GLU A 163 25.01 -9.35 -7.66
C GLU A 163 23.79 -10.01 -7.01
N ARG A 164 23.20 -9.36 -6.00
CA ARG A 164 22.04 -9.85 -5.24
C ARG A 164 21.27 -8.72 -4.58
N LEU A 165 20.00 -8.98 -4.26
CA LEU A 165 19.16 -8.11 -3.44
C LEU A 165 19.19 -8.62 -2.00
N VAL A 166 19.40 -7.72 -1.03
CA VAL A 166 19.40 -8.07 0.39
C VAL A 166 18.18 -7.44 1.07
N LEU A 167 17.25 -8.29 1.53
CA LEU A 167 16.09 -7.90 2.30
C LEU A 167 16.38 -8.07 3.79
N THR A 168 16.50 -6.94 4.51
CA THR A 168 16.70 -6.96 5.97
C THR A 168 15.40 -7.31 6.69
N ALA A 169 15.45 -8.14 7.73
CA ALA A 169 14.32 -8.49 8.58
C ALA A 169 14.59 -8.12 10.05
N SER A 170 13.58 -7.70 10.81
CA SER A 170 13.76 -7.48 12.26
C SER A 170 13.96 -8.79 13.04
N GLY A 171 13.48 -9.91 12.49
CA GLY A 171 13.40 -11.22 13.16
C GLY A 171 12.20 -11.37 14.09
N GLY A 172 11.40 -10.30 14.27
CA GLY A 172 10.19 -10.31 15.08
C GLY A 172 10.44 -10.52 16.59
N PRO A 173 9.36 -10.54 17.41
CA PRO A 173 9.44 -10.69 18.87
C PRO A 173 9.98 -12.03 19.35
N PHE A 174 10.09 -13.04 18.47
CA PHE A 174 10.50 -14.39 18.84
C PHE A 174 11.92 -14.75 18.41
N ARG A 175 12.68 -13.79 17.87
CA ARG A 175 14.11 -13.96 17.61
C ARG A 175 14.83 -14.49 18.86
N GLY A 176 15.57 -15.59 18.70
CA GLY A 176 16.31 -16.23 19.79
C GLY A 176 15.49 -17.16 20.69
N PHE A 177 14.20 -17.39 20.42
CA PHE A 177 13.43 -18.40 21.15
C PHE A 177 13.85 -19.82 20.72
N ARG A 178 13.91 -20.74 21.69
CA ARG A 178 14.07 -22.18 21.42
C ARG A 178 12.76 -22.79 20.87
N PRO A 179 12.82 -23.89 20.10
CA PRO A 179 11.65 -24.52 19.52
C PRO A 179 10.52 -24.83 20.52
N GLU A 180 10.85 -25.28 21.73
CA GLU A 180 9.85 -25.64 22.75
C GLU A 180 9.11 -24.41 23.28
N LYS A 181 9.78 -23.25 23.29
CA LYS A 181 9.20 -21.96 23.67
C LYS A 181 8.34 -21.40 22.53
N LEU A 182 8.79 -21.56 21.29
CA LEU A 182 8.03 -21.18 20.09
C LEU A 182 6.68 -21.92 20.00
N ALA A 183 6.65 -23.21 20.34
CA ALA A 183 5.41 -24.01 20.34
C ALA A 183 4.32 -23.52 21.31
N ARG A 184 4.65 -22.61 22.24
CA ARG A 184 3.74 -22.11 23.28
C ARG A 184 3.46 -20.61 23.17
N VAL A 185 3.90 -19.95 22.11
CA VAL A 185 3.67 -18.51 21.94
C VAL A 185 2.19 -18.21 21.72
N THR A 186 1.77 -17.03 22.14
CA THR A 186 0.38 -16.58 22.05
C THR A 186 0.23 -15.40 21.10
N PRO A 187 -0.97 -15.15 20.54
CA PRO A 187 -1.24 -13.95 19.76
C PRO A 187 -0.90 -12.66 20.52
N ALA A 188 -1.16 -12.63 21.84
CA ALA A 188 -0.83 -11.47 22.67
C ALA A 188 0.68 -11.19 22.76
N GLN A 189 1.52 -12.22 22.70
CA GLN A 189 2.98 -12.05 22.61
C GLN A 189 3.41 -11.64 21.21
N ALA A 190 2.82 -12.21 20.15
CA ALA A 190 3.12 -11.85 18.77
C ALA A 190 2.85 -10.37 18.49
N LEU A 191 1.80 -9.79 19.10
CA LEU A 191 1.43 -8.39 18.95
C LEU A 191 2.39 -7.39 19.63
N LYS A 192 3.42 -7.86 20.37
CA LYS A 192 4.43 -7.01 21.03
C LYS A 192 5.70 -6.91 20.18
N HIS A 193 5.60 -6.28 19.01
CA HIS A 193 6.75 -6.13 18.12
C HIS A 193 7.84 -5.23 18.74
N PRO A 194 9.14 -5.59 18.66
CA PRO A 194 10.21 -4.85 19.35
C PRO A 194 10.45 -3.44 18.78
N THR A 195 10.25 -3.24 17.48
CA THR A 195 10.64 -2.00 16.78
C THR A 195 9.47 -1.16 16.27
N TRP A 196 8.38 -1.77 15.82
CA TRP A 196 7.37 -1.14 14.97
C TRP A 196 5.98 -1.20 15.60
N SER A 197 5.21 -0.11 15.45
CA SER A 197 3.78 -0.09 15.76
C SER A 197 2.98 -0.26 14.47
N MET A 198 2.37 -1.45 14.30
CA MET A 198 1.73 -1.85 13.03
C MET A 198 0.37 -2.52 13.26
N GLY A 199 -0.36 -2.78 12.17
CA GLY A 199 -1.63 -3.50 12.21
C GLY A 199 -1.47 -4.96 12.65
N LYS A 200 -2.51 -5.54 13.28
CA LYS A 200 -2.45 -6.88 13.88
C LYS A 200 -1.94 -7.98 12.93
N LYS A 201 -2.40 -8.00 11.67
CA LYS A 201 -2.03 -9.02 10.67
C LYS A 201 -0.53 -8.99 10.37
N ILE A 202 0.00 -7.84 9.92
CA ILE A 202 1.43 -7.69 9.62
C ILE A 202 2.31 -7.92 10.86
N THR A 203 1.83 -7.54 12.05
CA THR A 203 2.56 -7.80 13.30
C THR A 203 2.71 -9.30 13.58
N VAL A 204 1.66 -10.10 13.33
CA VAL A 204 1.72 -11.56 13.46
C VAL A 204 2.60 -12.17 12.37
N ASP A 205 2.47 -11.71 11.12
CA ASP A 205 3.31 -12.19 10.00
C ASP A 205 4.80 -11.89 10.23
N SER A 206 5.13 -10.75 10.84
CA SER A 206 6.50 -10.43 11.23
C SER A 206 7.00 -11.39 12.31
N ALA A 207 6.16 -11.75 13.28
CA ALA A 207 6.52 -12.69 14.35
C ALA A 207 6.76 -14.11 13.86
N THR A 208 6.13 -14.53 12.76
CA THR A 208 6.36 -15.84 12.12
C THR A 208 7.39 -15.80 11.00
N MET A 209 7.93 -14.61 10.68
CA MET A 209 8.70 -14.31 9.46
C MET A 209 7.95 -14.57 8.14
N ALA A 210 6.66 -14.93 8.17
CA ALA A 210 5.83 -15.06 6.98
C ALA A 210 5.81 -13.75 6.18
N ASN A 211 5.85 -12.60 6.86
CA ASN A 211 5.96 -11.29 6.20
C ASN A 211 7.15 -11.24 5.24
N LYS A 212 8.32 -11.75 5.66
CA LYS A 212 9.53 -11.72 4.84
C LYS A 212 9.43 -12.70 3.65
N GLY A 213 8.73 -13.82 3.82
CA GLY A 213 8.39 -14.70 2.69
C GLY A 213 7.55 -14.02 1.61
N LEU A 214 6.55 -13.22 2.01
CA LEU A 214 5.75 -12.41 1.09
C LEU A 214 6.60 -11.34 0.39
N GLU A 215 7.52 -10.72 1.12
CA GLU A 215 8.39 -9.66 0.62
C GLU A 215 9.45 -10.17 -0.37
N ILE A 216 9.88 -11.43 -0.27
CA ILE A 216 10.73 -12.07 -1.29
C ILE A 216 9.98 -12.14 -2.63
N MET A 217 8.75 -12.65 -2.62
CA MET A 217 7.91 -12.73 -3.84
C MET A 217 7.67 -11.33 -4.43
N GLU A 218 7.35 -10.37 -3.56
CA GLU A 218 7.19 -8.97 -3.95
C GLU A 218 8.44 -8.39 -4.62
N ALA A 219 9.63 -8.64 -4.07
CA ALA A 219 10.89 -8.17 -4.63
C ALA A 219 11.19 -8.83 -5.99
N ALA A 220 10.92 -10.13 -6.12
CA ALA A 220 11.09 -10.85 -7.39
C ALA A 220 10.25 -10.20 -8.51
N PHE A 221 8.98 -9.88 -8.22
CA PHE A 221 8.10 -9.23 -9.20
C PHE A 221 8.46 -7.76 -9.47
N LEU A 222 8.73 -6.95 -8.43
CA LEU A 222 9.02 -5.51 -8.60
C LEU A 222 10.32 -5.23 -9.35
N PHE A 223 11.35 -6.03 -9.08
CA PHE A 223 12.69 -5.80 -9.62
C PHE A 223 13.03 -6.75 -10.78
N SER A 224 12.15 -7.69 -11.10
CA SER A 224 12.39 -8.75 -12.10
C SER A 224 13.70 -9.49 -11.81
N PHE A 225 13.90 -9.82 -10.53
CA PHE A 225 15.08 -10.53 -10.02
C PHE A 225 14.71 -11.98 -9.70
N PRO A 226 15.55 -12.97 -10.05
CA PRO A 226 15.28 -14.36 -9.70
C PRO A 226 15.38 -14.55 -8.18
N GLU A 227 14.49 -15.38 -7.63
CA GLU A 227 14.36 -15.59 -6.18
C GLU A 227 15.68 -16.05 -5.53
N GLU A 228 16.46 -16.88 -6.22
CA GLU A 228 17.78 -17.35 -5.76
C GLU A 228 18.81 -16.24 -5.52
N ARG A 229 18.57 -15.03 -6.05
CA ARG A 229 19.41 -13.84 -5.87
C ARG A 229 18.82 -12.85 -4.86
N ILE A 230 17.81 -13.26 -4.09
CA ILE A 230 17.18 -12.46 -3.04
C ILE A 230 17.54 -13.10 -1.69
N GLU A 231 18.44 -12.44 -0.94
CA GLU A 231 18.90 -12.90 0.36
C GLU A 231 18.11 -12.22 1.48
N VAL A 232 17.83 -12.95 2.56
CA VAL A 232 17.26 -12.41 3.79
C VAL A 232 18.30 -12.37 4.89
N VAL A 233 18.49 -11.20 5.50
CA VAL A 233 19.41 -11.00 6.63
C VAL A 233 18.65 -10.43 7.82
N VAL A 234 18.89 -10.99 9.02
CA VAL A 234 18.24 -10.58 10.28
C VAL A 234 19.21 -9.84 11.19
#